data_AF-A0A848HUD3-F1
#
_entry.id   AF-A0A848HUD3-F1
#
_cell.length_a   1.000
_cell.length_b   1.000
_cell.length_c   1.000
_cell.angle_alpha   90.00
_cell.angle_beta   90.00
_cell.angle_gamma   90.00
#
_symmetry.space_group_name_H-M   'P 1'
#
loop_
_entity.id
_entity.type
_entity.pdbx_description
1 polymer ?
#
loop_
_entity_poly.entity_id
_entity_poly.type
_entity_poly.pdbx_seq_one_letter_code
_entity_poly.pdbx_strand_id
1 'polypeptide(L)'
;MQSLKSELSAKLSNLQADERQIEAQLRELANTLDRRRKSAGDKLNAQLNYSSASATQRFSMRGMTLSSLKASGPQMMSFSLGGSNQALTVNIERGMSDEEIIQRFDRALAPANVRVSSDANGKLVFTAPEVHWPALRDNLSILGRGRVAPEEEPGAVAPQRWGTSDTEALRRSLQEVVRALAQVRSSQAAASRELSAAASRAATAPVPAVDMNALAQDFAATATEPNYDSLLAITSAMVGISRERVLALLGLH
;
A
#
# COMPACT_ATOMS: atom_id res chain seq x y z
N MET A 1 -7.00 -13.38 13.93
CA MET A 1 -8.07 -12.35 13.98
C MET A 1 -9.42 -12.95 14.38
N GLN A 2 -9.92 -13.99 13.70
CA GLN A 2 -11.19 -14.63 14.10
C GLN A 2 -11.07 -15.40 15.43
N SER A 3 -9.93 -16.06 15.66
CA SER A 3 -9.54 -16.65 16.96
C SER A 3 -9.44 -15.60 18.08
N LEU A 4 -8.78 -14.48 17.81
CA LEU A 4 -8.64 -13.36 18.75
C LEU A 4 -10.01 -12.80 19.18
N LYS A 5 -10.94 -12.67 18.24
CA LYS A 5 -12.33 -12.26 18.54
C LYS A 5 -13.01 -13.27 19.47
N SER A 6 -12.91 -14.58 19.21
CA SER A 6 -13.53 -15.60 20.06
C SER A 6 -12.92 -15.62 21.47
N GLU A 7 -11.61 -15.46 21.59
CA GLU A 7 -10.90 -15.45 22.88
C GLU A 7 -11.22 -14.20 23.71
N LEU A 8 -11.26 -13.01 23.08
CA LEU A 8 -11.70 -11.77 23.72
C LEU A 8 -13.17 -11.86 24.17
N SER A 9 -14.03 -12.51 23.38
CA SER A 9 -15.44 -12.71 23.74
C SER A 9 -15.61 -13.71 24.88
N ALA A 10 -14.77 -14.76 24.92
CA ALA A 10 -14.72 -15.71 26.03
C ALA A 10 -14.24 -15.03 27.32
N LYS A 11 -13.17 -14.22 27.26
CA LYS A 11 -12.67 -13.43 28.39
C LYS A 11 -13.75 -12.47 28.94
N LEU A 12 -14.49 -11.81 28.04
CA LEU A 12 -15.58 -10.90 28.42
C LEU A 12 -16.78 -11.62 29.07
N SER A 13 -17.02 -12.88 28.68
CA SER A 13 -18.07 -13.72 29.24
C SER A 13 -17.66 -14.38 30.56
N ASN A 14 -16.50 -14.01 31.12
CA ASN A 14 -15.89 -14.60 32.31
C ASN A 14 -15.63 -16.12 32.21
N LEU A 15 -15.58 -16.64 30.98
CA LEU A 15 -15.12 -17.99 30.68
C LEU A 15 -13.59 -17.92 30.64
N GLN A 16 -12.91 -18.84 31.32
CA GLN A 16 -11.44 -18.91 31.39
C GLN A 16 -10.83 -18.80 29.99
N ALA A 17 -10.43 -17.59 29.62
CA ALA A 17 -9.72 -17.31 28.39
C ALA A 17 -8.26 -17.15 28.77
N ASP A 18 -7.39 -17.91 28.09
CA ASP A 18 -5.95 -17.85 28.33
C ASP A 18 -5.38 -16.51 27.87
N GLU A 19 -5.13 -15.61 28.82
CA GLU A 19 -4.57 -14.28 28.56
C GLU A 19 -3.22 -14.36 27.83
N ARG A 20 -2.42 -15.39 28.12
CA ARG A 20 -1.16 -15.66 27.40
C ARG A 20 -1.37 -15.96 25.92
N GLN A 21 -2.49 -16.60 25.56
CA GLN A 21 -2.83 -16.92 24.17
C GLN A 21 -3.27 -15.67 23.41
N ILE A 22 -4.06 -14.80 24.05
CA ILE A 22 -4.48 -13.50 23.50
C ILE A 22 -3.25 -12.62 23.21
N GLU A 23 -2.31 -12.53 24.17
CA GLU A 23 -1.07 -11.76 23.99
C GLU A 23 -0.18 -12.34 22.88
N ALA A 24 -0.07 -13.65 22.78
CA ALA A 24 0.70 -14.31 21.72
C ALA A 24 0.12 -14.00 20.33
N GLN A 25 -1.20 -14.08 20.18
CA GLN A 25 -1.88 -13.74 18.93
C GLN A 25 -1.76 -12.26 18.58
N LEU A 26 -1.81 -11.37 19.58
CA LEU A 26 -1.61 -9.94 19.38
C LEU A 26 -0.21 -9.63 18.85
N ARG A 27 0.80 -10.28 19.43
CA ARG A 27 2.21 -10.15 19.02
C ARG A 27 2.43 -10.72 17.62
N GLU A 28 1.84 -11.87 17.30
CA GLU A 28 1.92 -12.45 15.96
C GLU A 28 1.26 -11.55 14.90
N LEU A 29 0.12 -10.96 15.22
CA LEU A 29 -0.55 -9.98 14.34
C LEU A 29 0.31 -8.75 14.14
N ALA A 30 0.87 -8.18 15.21
CA ALA A 30 1.78 -7.03 15.13
C ALA A 30 3.01 -7.36 14.24
N ASN A 31 3.62 -8.54 14.43
CA ASN A 31 4.75 -8.99 13.62
C ASN A 31 4.38 -9.20 12.16
N THR A 32 3.15 -9.64 11.86
CA THR A 32 2.67 -9.82 10.49
C THR A 32 2.43 -8.49 9.79
N LEU A 33 1.85 -7.51 10.50
CA LEU A 33 1.68 -6.14 9.98
C LEU A 33 3.02 -5.43 9.79
N ASP A 34 3.99 -5.64 10.70
CA ASP A 34 5.34 -5.09 10.56
C ASP A 34 6.11 -5.72 9.39
N ARG A 35 6.02 -7.05 9.23
CA ARG A 35 6.56 -7.75 8.05
C ARG A 35 5.97 -7.21 6.75
N ARG A 36 4.64 -7.02 6.67
CA ARG A 36 3.97 -6.42 5.50
C ARG A 36 4.53 -5.03 5.17
N ARG A 37 4.73 -4.19 6.19
CA ARG A 37 5.30 -2.85 6.04
C ARG A 37 6.73 -2.91 5.51
N LYS A 38 7.56 -3.81 6.06
CA LYS A 38 8.96 -4.01 5.64
C LYS A 38 9.09 -4.61 4.24
N SER A 39 8.19 -5.50 3.84
CA SER A 39 8.13 -6.04 2.47
C SER A 39 7.41 -5.10 1.50
N ALA A 40 7.31 -3.80 1.84
CA ALA A 40 6.87 -2.72 0.97
C ALA A 40 5.46 -2.85 0.40
N GLY A 41 4.57 -3.60 1.05
CA GLY A 41 3.13 -3.65 0.77
C GLY A 41 2.82 -3.62 -0.73
N ASP A 42 3.33 -4.54 -1.53
CA ASP A 42 3.37 -4.40 -3.00
C ASP A 42 2.02 -3.96 -3.63
N LYS A 43 0.89 -4.33 -3.00
CA LYS A 43 -0.46 -3.91 -3.40
C LYS A 43 -1.42 -3.56 -2.24
N LEU A 44 -0.94 -3.53 -0.99
CA LEU A 44 -1.79 -3.38 0.20
C LEU A 44 -1.18 -2.39 1.17
N ASN A 45 -1.84 -1.24 1.38
CA ASN A 45 -1.33 -0.17 2.23
C ASN A 45 -1.65 -0.35 3.72
N ALA A 46 -1.17 0.56 4.56
CA ALA A 46 -1.38 0.54 6.03
C ALA A 46 -2.87 0.58 6.45
N GLN A 47 -3.76 1.03 5.56
CA GLN A 47 -5.22 1.03 5.78
C GLN A 47 -5.90 -0.24 5.27
N LEU A 48 -5.10 -1.22 4.86
CA LEU A 48 -5.54 -2.45 4.20
C LEU A 48 -6.31 -2.16 2.91
N ASN A 49 -6.13 -1.00 2.29
CA ASN A 49 -6.72 -0.75 0.99
C ASN A 49 -5.85 -1.42 -0.07
N TYR A 50 -6.47 -2.31 -0.85
CA TYR A 50 -5.84 -2.91 -2.00
C TYR A 50 -5.77 -1.89 -3.14
N SER A 51 -4.60 -1.76 -3.77
CA SER A 51 -4.38 -0.97 -4.97
C SER A 51 -3.62 -1.80 -5.98
N SER A 52 -3.92 -1.64 -7.28
CA SER A 52 -3.14 -2.25 -8.35
C SER A 52 -1.76 -1.61 -8.51
N ALA A 53 -1.54 -0.44 -7.92
CA ALA A 53 -0.25 0.24 -7.80
C ALA A 53 0.40 -0.03 -6.43
N SER A 54 1.68 0.34 -6.27
CA SER A 54 2.43 0.18 -5.02
C SER A 54 1.70 0.76 -3.81
N ALA A 55 1.80 0.11 -2.64
CA ALA A 55 1.23 0.68 -1.42
C ALA A 55 1.78 2.08 -1.14
N THR A 56 0.89 2.90 -0.60
CA THR A 56 1.20 4.28 -0.24
C THR A 56 1.02 4.51 1.25
N GLN A 57 1.97 5.21 1.86
CA GLN A 57 1.85 5.76 3.20
C GLN A 57 1.32 7.19 3.13
N ARG A 58 0.27 7.47 3.91
CA ARG A 58 -0.24 8.82 4.12
C ARG A 58 0.40 9.42 5.37
N PHE A 59 0.73 10.70 5.31
CA PHE A 59 1.31 11.44 6.42
C PHE A 59 0.92 12.91 6.35
N SER A 60 1.07 13.60 7.48
CA SER A 60 0.84 15.03 7.59
C SER A 60 2.02 15.70 8.29
N MET A 61 2.19 17.00 8.08
CA MET A 61 3.26 17.77 8.71
C MET A 61 2.67 18.81 9.65
N ARG A 62 3.28 18.98 10.83
CA ARG A 62 2.81 19.94 11.81
C ARG A 62 2.83 21.37 11.25
N GLY A 63 1.69 22.05 11.33
CA GLY A 63 1.52 23.42 10.84
C GLY A 63 1.34 23.53 9.33
N MET A 64 1.15 22.43 8.61
CA MET A 64 0.73 22.44 7.20
C MET A 64 -0.78 22.29 7.07
N THR A 65 -1.48 23.39 7.30
CA THR A 65 -2.91 23.51 7.05
C THR A 65 -3.13 24.60 6.02
N LEU A 66 -4.17 24.50 5.19
CA LEU A 66 -4.45 25.53 4.19
C LEU A 66 -4.66 26.90 4.85
N SER A 67 -5.33 26.93 6.00
CA SER A 67 -5.53 28.12 6.82
C SER A 67 -4.22 28.76 7.29
N SER A 68 -3.28 27.96 7.81
CA SER A 68 -1.99 28.48 8.28
C SER A 68 -1.14 29.00 7.12
N LEU A 69 -1.15 28.31 5.97
CA LEU A 69 -0.39 28.73 4.79
C LEU A 69 -0.91 30.04 4.20
N LYS A 70 -2.23 30.25 4.21
CA LYS A 70 -2.83 31.51 3.74
C LYS A 70 -2.59 32.66 4.71
N ALA A 71 -2.63 32.40 6.02
CA ALA A 71 -2.39 33.39 7.05
C ALA A 71 -0.94 33.91 7.05
N SER A 72 0.03 33.06 6.70
CA SER A 72 1.46 33.42 6.66
C SER A 72 1.85 34.33 5.48
N GLY A 73 0.94 34.58 4.52
CA GLY A 73 1.21 35.44 3.36
C GLY A 73 2.14 34.78 2.32
N PRO A 74 2.74 35.58 1.41
CA PRO A 74 3.58 35.05 0.35
C PRO A 74 4.84 34.42 0.93
N GLN A 75 5.09 33.16 0.61
CA GLN A 75 6.23 32.42 1.14
C GLN A 75 6.77 31.43 0.12
N MET A 76 8.10 31.34 0.07
CA MET A 76 8.81 30.33 -0.69
C MET A 76 9.33 29.26 0.28
N MET A 77 8.89 28.02 0.09
CA MET A 77 9.35 26.87 0.86
C MET A 77 10.17 25.96 -0.04
N SER A 78 11.33 25.55 0.44
CA SER A 78 12.16 24.57 -0.24
C SER A 78 12.22 23.28 0.58
N PHE A 79 11.86 22.17 -0.05
CA PHE A 79 11.81 20.85 0.53
C PHE A 79 13.03 20.06 0.10
N SER A 80 13.68 19.41 1.07
CA SER A 80 14.70 18.41 0.82
C SER A 80 14.19 17.07 1.36
N LEU A 81 14.13 16.09 0.47
CA LEU A 81 13.55 14.76 0.68
C LEU A 81 14.66 13.78 0.27
N GLY A 82 15.08 12.92 1.20
CA GLY A 82 16.30 12.12 1.05
C GLY A 82 16.36 11.32 -0.25
N GLY A 83 17.51 11.38 -0.93
CA GLY A 83 17.78 10.68 -2.19
C GLY A 83 17.91 11.60 -3.41
N SER A 84 17.29 12.78 -3.39
CA SER A 84 17.45 13.79 -4.44
C SER A 84 18.20 15.03 -3.91
N ASN A 85 19.34 15.38 -4.52
CA ASN A 85 20.05 16.64 -4.24
C ASN A 85 19.29 17.88 -4.73
N GLN A 86 18.11 17.69 -5.34
CA GLN A 86 17.28 18.78 -5.84
C GLN A 86 16.33 19.26 -4.74
N ALA A 87 16.51 20.52 -4.36
CA ALA A 87 15.56 21.26 -3.55
C ALA A 87 14.23 21.44 -4.33
N LEU A 88 13.14 20.87 -3.82
CA LEU A 88 11.82 21.04 -4.41
C LEU A 88 11.20 22.31 -3.84
N THR A 89 10.98 23.32 -4.69
CA THR A 89 10.52 24.63 -4.23
C THR A 89 9.04 24.82 -4.50
N VAL A 90 8.31 25.22 -3.47
CA VAL A 90 6.90 25.63 -3.52
C VAL A 90 6.84 27.12 -3.22
N ASN A 91 6.35 27.90 -4.17
CA ASN A 91 6.01 29.30 -3.93
C ASN A 91 4.51 29.42 -3.63
N ILE A 92 4.14 30.11 -2.56
CA ILE A 92 2.76 30.48 -2.24
C ILE A 92 2.66 31.99 -2.38
N GLU A 93 1.66 32.47 -3.12
CA GLU A 93 1.40 33.89 -3.29
C GLU A 93 0.10 34.28 -2.57
N ARG A 94 -0.09 35.59 -2.37
CA ARG A 94 -1.30 36.13 -1.78
C ARG A 94 -2.48 35.94 -2.75
N GLY A 95 -3.63 35.54 -2.20
CA GLY A 95 -4.88 35.40 -2.97
C GLY A 95 -5.10 34.04 -3.63
N MET A 96 -4.21 33.06 -3.44
CA MET A 96 -4.41 31.70 -3.94
C MET A 96 -5.59 31.02 -3.27
N SER A 97 -6.36 30.31 -4.10
CA SER A 97 -7.35 29.35 -3.65
C SER A 97 -6.68 28.11 -3.04
N ASP A 98 -7.45 27.40 -2.24
CA ASP A 98 -6.99 26.19 -1.56
C ASP A 98 -6.56 25.11 -2.57
N GLU A 99 -7.29 24.99 -3.68
CA GLU A 99 -6.98 24.07 -4.77
C GLU A 99 -5.67 24.42 -5.49
N GLU A 100 -5.40 25.70 -5.75
CA GLU A 100 -4.15 26.15 -6.36
C GLU A 100 -2.95 25.86 -5.46
N ILE A 101 -3.11 26.04 -4.15
CA ILE A 101 -2.07 25.67 -3.17
C ILE A 101 -1.80 24.17 -3.27
N ILE A 102 -2.84 23.33 -3.19
CA ILE A 102 -2.70 21.87 -3.28
C ILE A 102 -2.01 21.46 -4.59
N GLN A 103 -2.44 21.99 -5.73
CA GLN A 103 -1.85 21.68 -7.03
C GLN A 103 -0.38 22.12 -7.14
N ARG A 104 0.00 23.27 -6.56
CA ARG A 104 1.41 23.69 -6.51
C ARG A 104 2.25 22.72 -5.69
N PHE A 105 1.76 22.31 -4.53
CA PHE A 105 2.42 21.32 -3.70
C PHE A 105 2.54 19.97 -4.40
N ASP A 106 1.45 19.46 -4.98
CA ASP A 106 1.43 18.17 -5.69
C ASP A 106 2.47 18.15 -6.83
N ARG A 107 2.52 19.21 -7.64
CA ARG A 107 3.46 19.34 -8.75
C ARG A 107 4.91 19.50 -8.30
N ALA A 108 5.16 20.28 -7.24
CA ALA A 108 6.51 20.49 -6.73
C ALA A 108 7.09 19.22 -6.09
N LEU A 109 6.24 18.41 -5.44
CA LEU A 109 6.65 17.20 -4.73
C LEU A 109 6.54 15.91 -5.55
N ALA A 110 5.89 15.96 -6.72
CA ALA A 110 5.79 14.84 -7.65
C ALA A 110 7.15 14.20 -8.03
N PRO A 111 8.26 14.93 -8.25
CA PRO A 111 9.56 14.32 -8.55
C PRO A 111 10.11 13.44 -7.42
N ALA A 112 9.70 13.69 -6.17
CA ALA A 112 10.03 12.84 -5.03
C ALA A 112 9.03 11.70 -4.80
N ASN A 113 8.13 11.44 -5.77
CA ASN A 113 7.02 10.49 -5.65
C ASN A 113 6.07 10.81 -4.49
N VAL A 114 5.97 12.07 -4.08
CA VAL A 114 5.03 12.50 -3.04
C VAL A 114 3.87 13.24 -3.69
N ARG A 115 2.66 12.74 -3.44
CA ARG A 115 1.40 13.37 -3.88
C ARG A 115 0.78 14.15 -2.73
N VAL A 116 0.10 15.25 -3.05
CA VAL A 116 -0.54 16.11 -2.04
C VAL A 116 -2.02 16.27 -2.33
N SER A 117 -2.81 16.16 -1.28
CA SER A 117 -4.27 16.31 -1.30
C SER A 117 -4.74 17.05 -0.04
N SER A 118 -5.98 17.53 -0.02
CA SER A 118 -6.63 17.96 1.22
C SER A 118 -7.49 16.84 1.80
N ASP A 119 -7.62 16.82 3.12
CA ASP A 119 -8.69 16.07 3.79
C ASP A 119 -9.99 16.90 3.86
N ALA A 120 -11.05 16.29 4.39
CA ALA A 120 -12.35 16.95 4.59
C ALA A 120 -12.30 18.16 5.54
N ASN A 121 -11.22 18.32 6.31
CA ASN A 121 -11.02 19.39 7.28
C ASN A 121 -10.09 20.50 6.75
N GLY A 122 -9.66 20.42 5.49
CA GLY A 122 -8.71 21.38 4.91
C GLY A 122 -7.26 21.23 5.40
N LYS A 123 -6.91 20.07 5.97
CA LYS A 123 -5.52 19.71 6.30
C LYS A 123 -4.85 19.16 5.04
N LEU A 124 -3.60 19.56 4.80
CA LEU A 124 -2.79 18.96 3.74
C LEU A 124 -2.36 17.55 4.14
N VAL A 125 -2.67 16.58 3.29
CA VAL A 125 -2.27 15.18 3.43
C VAL A 125 -1.33 14.81 2.29
N PHE A 126 -0.17 14.31 2.67
CA PHE A 126 0.90 13.89 1.79
C PHE A 126 0.86 12.37 1.67
N THR A 127 1.11 11.86 0.47
CA THR A 127 1.05 10.43 0.17
C THR A 127 2.33 10.04 -0.57
N ALA A 128 3.07 9.07 -0.05
CA ALA A 128 4.30 8.57 -0.66
C ALA A 128 4.28 7.04 -0.77
N PRO A 129 5.01 6.42 -1.71
CA PRO A 129 5.20 4.97 -1.71
C PRO A 129 5.73 4.45 -0.38
N GLU A 130 5.11 3.39 0.15
CA GLU A 130 5.46 2.80 1.45
C GLU A 130 6.92 2.32 1.46
N VAL A 131 7.46 1.90 0.30
CA VAL A 131 8.87 1.51 0.13
C VAL A 131 9.86 2.66 0.39
N HIS A 132 9.50 3.88 0.01
CA HIS A 132 10.35 5.07 0.16
C HIS A 132 10.12 5.79 1.49
N TRP A 133 9.07 5.42 2.23
CA TRP A 133 8.66 6.10 3.45
C TRP A 133 9.75 6.21 4.53
N PRO A 134 10.53 5.16 4.87
CA PRO A 134 11.55 5.27 5.91
C PRO A 134 12.62 6.32 5.55
N ALA A 135 13.13 6.27 4.32
CA ALA A 135 14.12 7.23 3.84
C ALA A 135 13.56 8.66 3.77
N LEU A 136 12.29 8.80 3.39
CA LEU A 136 11.58 10.07 3.36
C LEU A 136 11.47 10.69 4.75
N ARG A 137 10.96 9.91 5.71
CA ARG A 137 10.74 10.33 7.11
C ARG A 137 12.04 10.81 7.76
N ASP A 138 13.12 10.08 7.55
CA ASP A 138 14.39 10.33 8.24
C ASP A 138 15.15 11.54 7.65
N ASN A 139 14.88 11.90 6.40
CA ASN A 139 15.58 12.96 5.67
C ASN A 139 14.72 14.19 5.33
N LEU A 140 13.44 14.21 5.70
CA LEU A 140 12.54 15.32 5.42
C LEU A 140 12.98 16.60 6.14
N SER A 141 13.28 17.64 5.37
CA SER A 141 13.58 18.97 5.90
C SER A 141 13.01 20.07 5.02
N ILE A 142 12.71 21.20 5.64
CA ILE A 142 12.20 22.39 4.98
C ILE A 142 13.15 23.54 5.27
N LEU A 143 13.65 24.19 4.21
CA LEU A 143 14.51 25.36 4.33
C LEU A 143 13.79 26.44 5.15
N GLY A 144 14.47 26.96 6.17
CA GLY A 144 13.91 27.93 7.12
C GLY A 144 13.16 27.33 8.32
N ARG A 145 12.73 26.06 8.27
CA ARG A 145 12.10 25.35 9.41
C ARG A 145 12.96 24.20 9.96
N GLY A 146 14.00 23.79 9.24
CA GLY A 146 14.88 22.68 9.61
C GLY A 146 14.24 21.32 9.36
N ARG A 147 14.67 20.31 10.13
CA ARG A 147 14.12 18.95 10.05
C ARG A 147 12.67 18.95 10.51
N VAL A 148 11.77 18.37 9.70
CA VAL A 148 10.35 18.26 10.03
C VAL A 148 10.05 16.80 10.30
N ALA A 149 9.52 16.50 11.48
CA ALA A 149 9.01 15.17 11.79
C ALA A 149 7.62 15.01 11.15
N PRO A 150 7.47 14.17 10.11
CA PRO A 150 6.16 13.91 9.57
C PRO A 150 5.38 12.97 10.50
N GLU A 151 4.10 13.26 10.65
CA GLU A 151 3.16 12.47 11.44
C GLU A 151 2.48 11.47 10.52
N GLU A 152 2.81 10.18 10.68
CA GLU A 152 2.21 9.10 9.91
C GLU A 152 0.74 8.91 10.25
N GLU A 153 -0.09 8.71 9.23
CA GLU A 153 -1.46 8.30 9.45
C GLU A 153 -1.45 6.87 10.00
N PRO A 154 -2.03 6.62 11.20
CA PRO A 154 -2.00 5.31 11.83
C PRO A 154 -2.69 4.28 10.92
N GLY A 155 -2.16 3.07 10.90
CA GLY A 155 -2.77 1.97 10.16
C GLY A 155 -4.15 1.61 10.72
N ALA A 156 -5.02 1.07 9.87
CA ALA A 156 -6.39 0.70 10.20
C ALA A 156 -6.47 -0.36 11.31
N VAL A 157 -5.36 -1.08 11.53
CA VAL A 157 -5.20 -2.04 12.61
C VAL A 157 -3.95 -1.65 13.39
N ALA A 158 -4.13 -1.29 14.66
CA ALA A 158 -3.04 -0.96 15.57
C ALA A 158 -3.09 -1.88 16.80
N PRO A 159 -2.63 -3.14 16.68
CA PRO A 159 -2.73 -4.13 17.75
C PRO A 159 -2.10 -3.68 19.06
N GLN A 160 -1.05 -2.85 19.01
CA GLN A 160 -0.36 -2.34 20.20
C GLN A 160 -1.25 -1.47 21.10
N ARG A 161 -2.39 -1.00 20.59
CA ARG A 161 -3.35 -0.17 21.35
C ARG A 161 -4.42 -1.01 22.04
N TRP A 162 -4.50 -2.31 21.76
CA TRP A 162 -5.51 -3.20 22.35
C TRP A 162 -5.07 -3.62 23.75
N GLY A 163 -5.82 -3.17 24.75
CA GLY A 163 -5.62 -3.50 26.15
C GLY A 163 -6.54 -4.63 26.62
N THR A 164 -6.02 -5.47 27.50
CA THR A 164 -6.75 -6.55 28.19
C THR A 164 -6.87 -6.33 29.70
N SER A 165 -6.43 -5.16 30.20
CA SER A 165 -6.29 -4.82 31.63
C SER A 165 -7.62 -4.77 32.37
N ASP A 166 -8.64 -4.19 31.76
CA ASP A 166 -9.93 -3.93 32.38
C ASP A 166 -11.08 -4.31 31.44
N THR A 167 -12.26 -4.59 31.97
CA THR A 167 -13.46 -4.95 31.19
C THR A 167 -13.83 -3.88 30.15
N GLU A 168 -13.63 -2.60 30.48
CA GLU A 168 -13.87 -1.47 29.57
C GLU A 168 -12.82 -1.41 28.44
N ALA A 169 -11.55 -1.71 28.75
CA ALA A 169 -10.50 -1.83 27.74
C ALA A 169 -10.75 -3.04 26.84
N LEU A 170 -11.18 -4.17 27.41
CA LEU A 170 -11.50 -5.39 26.69
C LEU A 170 -12.66 -5.19 25.70
N ARG A 171 -13.72 -4.49 26.12
CA ARG A 171 -14.85 -4.15 25.24
C ARG A 171 -14.41 -3.26 24.08
N ARG A 172 -13.58 -2.24 24.34
CA ARG A 172 -13.02 -1.37 23.29
C ARG A 172 -12.13 -2.16 22.32
N SER A 173 -11.21 -2.97 22.82
CA SER A 173 -10.37 -3.86 22.02
C SER A 173 -11.20 -4.81 21.15
N LEU A 174 -12.28 -5.40 21.69
CA LEU A 174 -13.18 -6.26 20.91
C LEU A 174 -13.87 -5.48 19.78
N GLN A 175 -14.37 -4.27 20.03
CA GLN A 175 -14.97 -3.43 18.99
C GLN A 175 -13.97 -3.07 17.90
N GLU A 176 -12.73 -2.73 18.27
CA GLU A 176 -11.65 -2.45 17.32
C GLU A 176 -11.26 -3.68 16.50
N VAL A 177 -11.17 -4.86 17.12
CA VAL A 177 -10.91 -6.14 16.43
C VAL A 177 -12.02 -6.45 15.42
N VAL A 178 -13.29 -6.22 15.77
CA VAL A 178 -14.42 -6.45 14.86
C VAL A 178 -14.35 -5.49 13.65
N ARG A 179 -14.04 -4.21 13.88
CA ARG A 179 -13.85 -3.22 12.79
C ARG A 179 -12.67 -3.61 11.91
N ALA A 180 -11.54 -3.98 12.51
CA ALA A 180 -10.36 -4.44 11.80
C ALA A 180 -10.64 -5.70 10.96
N LEU A 181 -11.41 -6.66 11.49
CA LEU A 181 -11.81 -7.85 10.76
C LEU A 181 -12.73 -7.52 9.57
N ALA A 182 -13.67 -6.59 9.73
CA ALA A 182 -14.51 -6.11 8.64
C ALA A 182 -13.67 -5.45 7.54
N GLN A 183 -12.68 -4.64 7.95
CA GLN A 183 -11.74 -4.01 7.02
C GLN A 183 -10.95 -5.06 6.24
N VAL A 184 -10.34 -6.05 6.91
CA VAL A 184 -9.61 -7.15 6.25
C VAL A 184 -10.49 -7.90 5.25
N ARG A 185 -11.75 -8.19 5.60
CA ARG A 185 -12.69 -8.86 4.69
C ARG A 185 -13.02 -8.01 3.47
N SER A 186 -13.20 -6.70 3.66
CA SER A 186 -13.40 -5.75 2.55
C SER A 186 -12.18 -5.72 1.61
N SER A 187 -10.97 -5.70 2.18
CA SER A 187 -9.71 -5.76 1.43
C SER A 187 -9.58 -7.05 0.62
N GLN A 188 -9.93 -8.19 1.22
CA GLN A 188 -9.91 -9.49 0.54
C GLN A 188 -10.92 -9.53 -0.61
N ALA A 189 -12.12 -8.98 -0.41
CA ALA A 189 -13.15 -8.88 -1.45
C ALA A 189 -12.75 -7.90 -2.57
N ALA A 190 -12.01 -6.84 -2.27
CA ALA A 190 -11.44 -5.97 -3.29
C ALA A 190 -10.36 -6.70 -4.12
N ALA A 191 -9.43 -7.39 -3.44
CA ALA A 191 -8.39 -8.16 -4.11
C ALA A 191 -8.95 -9.29 -4.99
N SER A 192 -9.99 -10.00 -4.54
CA SER A 192 -10.62 -11.06 -5.34
C SER A 192 -11.35 -10.52 -6.57
N ARG A 193 -11.98 -9.34 -6.47
CA ARG A 193 -12.60 -8.65 -7.61
C ARG A 193 -11.56 -8.23 -8.64
N GLU A 194 -10.44 -7.65 -8.21
CA GLU A 194 -9.34 -7.27 -9.09
C GLU A 194 -8.69 -8.48 -9.77
N LEU A 195 -8.50 -9.58 -9.03
CA LEU A 195 -8.02 -10.84 -9.61
C LEU A 195 -8.99 -11.38 -10.67
N SER A 196 -10.30 -11.34 -10.40
CA SER A 196 -11.33 -11.77 -11.36
C SER A 196 -11.37 -10.86 -12.59
N ALA A 197 -11.21 -9.55 -12.40
CA ALA A 197 -11.12 -8.55 -13.48
C ALA A 197 -9.83 -8.70 -14.31
N ALA A 198 -8.71 -9.08 -13.69
CA ALA A 198 -7.47 -9.39 -14.40
C ALA A 198 -7.59 -10.72 -15.17
N ALA A 199 -8.20 -11.75 -14.59
CA ALA A 199 -8.44 -13.03 -15.25
C ALA A 199 -9.37 -12.90 -16.46
N SER A 200 -10.45 -12.13 -16.33
CA SER A 200 -11.35 -11.85 -17.46
C SER A 200 -10.65 -11.04 -18.56
N ARG A 201 -9.86 -10.02 -18.22
CA ARG A 201 -9.02 -9.30 -19.19
C ARG A 201 -8.03 -10.22 -19.90
N ALA A 202 -7.39 -11.14 -19.19
CA ALA A 202 -6.48 -12.13 -19.78
C ALA A 202 -7.21 -13.14 -20.68
N ALA A 203 -8.47 -13.46 -20.37
CA ALA A 203 -9.30 -14.32 -21.21
C ALA A 203 -9.80 -13.62 -22.49
N THR A 204 -10.05 -12.30 -22.41
CA THR A 204 -10.48 -11.48 -23.56
C THR A 204 -9.32 -10.83 -24.32
N ALA A 205 -8.10 -10.93 -23.81
CA ALA A 205 -6.92 -10.40 -24.48
C ALA A 205 -6.81 -11.09 -25.84
N PRO A 206 -6.76 -10.34 -26.96
CA PRO A 206 -6.50 -10.92 -28.26
C PRO A 206 -5.23 -11.75 -28.16
N VAL A 207 -5.30 -13.02 -28.57
CA VAL A 207 -4.09 -13.82 -28.78
C VAL A 207 -3.26 -13.00 -29.77
N PRO A 208 -2.05 -12.53 -29.41
CA PRO A 208 -1.18 -11.98 -30.43
C PRO A 208 -1.09 -13.05 -31.50
N ALA A 209 -1.46 -12.73 -32.74
CA ALA A 209 -1.28 -13.60 -33.87
C ALA A 209 0.24 -13.72 -34.09
N VAL A 210 0.90 -14.43 -33.18
CA VAL A 210 2.28 -14.83 -33.34
C VAL A 210 2.19 -15.87 -34.42
N ASP A 211 2.71 -15.52 -35.58
CA ASP A 211 2.89 -16.43 -36.68
C ASP A 211 3.62 -17.66 -36.13
N MET A 212 2.92 -18.78 -35.96
CA MET A 212 3.45 -19.96 -35.27
C MET A 212 4.70 -20.51 -35.96
N ASN A 213 4.87 -20.15 -37.25
CA ASN A 213 6.09 -20.38 -38.00
C ASN A 213 7.28 -19.56 -37.49
N ALA A 214 7.08 -18.28 -37.15
CA ALA A 214 8.14 -17.43 -36.59
C ALA A 214 8.55 -17.91 -35.19
N LEU A 215 7.58 -18.31 -34.36
CA LEU A 215 7.84 -18.87 -33.02
C LEU A 215 8.60 -20.21 -33.09
N ALA A 216 8.25 -21.07 -34.05
CA ALA A 216 8.95 -22.33 -34.28
C ALA A 216 10.38 -22.11 -34.81
N GLN A 217 10.58 -21.11 -35.67
CA GLN A 217 11.91 -20.73 -36.18
C GLN A 217 12.80 -20.12 -35.09
N ASP A 218 12.27 -19.22 -34.26
CA ASP A 218 13.00 -18.62 -33.14
C ASP A 218 13.35 -19.67 -32.07
N PHE A 219 12.44 -20.61 -31.80
CA PHE A 219 12.70 -21.72 -30.89
C PHE A 219 13.77 -22.67 -31.43
N ALA A 220 13.72 -23.02 -32.72
CA ALA A 220 14.73 -23.86 -33.36
C ALA A 220 16.10 -23.16 -33.37
N ALA A 221 16.15 -21.86 -33.65
CA ALA A 221 17.37 -21.06 -33.59
C ALA A 221 17.94 -21.03 -32.16
N THR A 222 17.10 -20.79 -31.15
CA THR A 222 17.50 -20.72 -29.74
C THR A 222 17.92 -22.09 -29.17
N ALA A 223 17.30 -23.18 -29.61
CA ALA A 223 17.64 -24.55 -29.19
C ALA A 223 18.95 -25.07 -29.81
N THR A 224 19.46 -24.40 -30.85
CA THR A 224 20.73 -24.77 -31.49
C THR A 224 21.93 -24.15 -30.77
N GLU A 225 21.72 -23.14 -29.90
CA GLU A 225 22.75 -22.58 -29.04
C GLU A 225 22.68 -23.21 -27.62
N PRO A 226 23.70 -23.97 -27.18
CA PRO A 226 23.70 -24.60 -25.86
C PRO A 226 24.08 -23.57 -24.81
N ASN A 227 23.10 -22.83 -24.27
CA ASN A 227 23.30 -21.97 -23.11
C ASN A 227 22.17 -22.13 -22.08
N TYR A 228 22.52 -21.94 -20.80
CA TYR A 228 21.67 -22.20 -19.64
C TYR A 228 20.43 -21.28 -19.58
N ASP A 229 20.46 -20.13 -20.26
CA ASP A 229 19.32 -19.21 -20.43
C ASP A 229 18.16 -19.81 -21.23
N SER A 230 18.45 -20.68 -22.20
CA SER A 230 17.44 -21.34 -23.04
C SER A 230 16.52 -22.27 -22.23
N LEU A 231 17.01 -22.82 -21.11
CA LEU A 231 16.24 -23.69 -20.20
C LEU A 231 15.25 -22.89 -19.31
N LEU A 232 15.53 -21.62 -19.03
CA LEU A 232 14.61 -20.73 -18.30
C LEU A 232 13.46 -20.23 -19.17
N ALA A 233 13.70 -20.02 -20.47
CA ALA A 233 12.65 -19.67 -21.42
C ALA A 233 11.62 -20.82 -21.62
N ILE A 234 12.11 -22.06 -21.68
CA ILE A 234 11.26 -23.26 -21.84
C ILE A 234 10.36 -23.48 -20.61
N THR A 235 10.84 -23.21 -19.40
CA THR A 235 10.03 -23.36 -18.18
C THR A 235 8.93 -22.28 -18.06
N SER A 236 9.17 -21.06 -18.54
CA SER A 236 8.16 -20.00 -18.58
C SER A 236 7.04 -20.27 -19.59
N ALA A 237 7.38 -20.84 -20.76
CA ALA A 237 6.40 -21.24 -21.77
C ALA A 237 5.49 -22.41 -21.29
N MET A 238 6.02 -23.30 -20.46
CA MET A 238 5.33 -24.50 -19.99
C MET A 238 4.30 -24.22 -18.87
N VAL A 239 4.46 -23.13 -18.10
CA VAL A 239 3.48 -22.72 -17.07
C VAL A 239 2.19 -22.15 -17.69
N GLY A 240 2.23 -21.74 -18.97
CA GLY A 240 1.07 -21.22 -19.70
C GLY A 240 0.21 -22.27 -20.43
N ILE A 241 0.63 -23.53 -20.48
CA ILE A 241 -0.08 -24.63 -21.16
C ILE A 241 -0.71 -25.53 -20.09
N SER A 242 -1.83 -25.09 -19.52
CA SER A 242 -2.64 -25.94 -18.65
C SER A 242 -3.42 -26.97 -19.48
N ARG A 243 -3.69 -28.13 -18.88
CA ARG A 243 -4.48 -29.24 -19.47
C ARG A 243 -5.83 -28.77 -20.06
N GLU A 244 -6.43 -27.73 -19.47
CA GLU A 244 -7.68 -27.11 -19.94
C GLU A 244 -7.52 -26.41 -21.30
N ARG A 245 -6.36 -25.79 -21.57
CA ARG A 245 -6.05 -25.16 -22.87
C ARG A 245 -5.86 -26.15 -23.99
N VAL A 246 -5.27 -27.32 -23.69
CA VAL A 246 -5.12 -28.41 -24.67
C VAL A 246 -6.48 -29.03 -25.02
N LEU A 247 -7.38 -29.16 -24.03
CA LEU A 247 -8.75 -29.63 -24.27
C LEU A 247 -9.58 -28.64 -25.09
N ALA A 248 -9.43 -27.33 -24.83
CA ALA A 248 -10.08 -26.28 -25.60
C ALA A 248 -9.58 -26.22 -27.07
N LEU A 249 -8.30 -26.51 -27.32
CA LEU A 249 -7.71 -26.54 -28.66
C LEU A 249 -8.05 -27.81 -29.46
N LEU A 250 -8.42 -28.90 -28.79
CA LEU A 250 -8.83 -30.16 -29.44
C LEU A 250 -10.33 -30.25 -29.73
N GLY A 251 -11.11 -29.20 -29.42
CA GLY A 251 -12.52 -29.10 -29.82
C GLY A 251 -13.43 -30.17 -29.22
N LEU A 252 -13.10 -30.72 -28.05
CA LEU A 252 -13.97 -31.65 -27.33
C LEU A 252 -14.70 -30.91 -26.21
N HIS A 253 -15.95 -30.57 -26.48
CA HIS A 253 -16.96 -30.26 -25.46
C HIS A 253 -17.63 -31.55 -24.99
#